data_AF-A0A2G6TLJ6-F1
#
_entry.id   AF-A0A2G6TLJ6-F1
#
_cell.length_a   1.000
_cell.length_b   1.000
_cell.length_c   1.000
_cell.angle_alpha   90.00
_cell.angle_beta   90.00
_cell.angle_gamma   90.00
#
_symmetry.space_group_name_H-M   'P 1'
#
loop_
_entity.id
_entity.type
_entity.pdbx_description
1 polymer ?
#
loop_
_entity_poly.entity_id
_entity_poly.type
_entity_poly.pdbx_seq_one_letter_code
_entity_poly.pdbx_strand_id
1 'polypeptide(L)'
;MPISGSDFEKIIKPFFQEIFEEMGYIVFQVRQQTAGTQDGFDISVLFLDFCGLEREMFFECKYYTSSALQWSDIFNKQLQLKASSHKPCAFICLSPLKDLSNIDHNLQANIVKNFKYPVDFWTPDKKIETLFALNIEVYKKVYDVAKCNISFDRDKELRKYRAKIDLMIQQKDLLQYSDLIKIEDVAIDPIEDINLKTAMDEKLNAILSVEDPKRIEFHRLRANYKVFLESLVDLNPELRDNILRWESNLRLKASRLTDKFNIDSSYSTELFFHDFFEEAEKDMLTFYSDFNLKGDREKLLNGVVFELAAQCPLDWRKNGKA
;
A
#
# COMPACT_ATOMS: atom_id res chain seq x y z
N MET A 1 -41.80 -7.93 3.90
CA MET A 1 -41.78 -6.61 4.58
C MET A 1 -40.31 -6.33 4.77
N PRO A 2 -39.78 -5.20 4.24
CA PRO A 2 -38.34 -4.96 4.25
C PRO A 2 -37.82 -4.90 5.68
N ILE A 3 -36.70 -5.58 5.93
CA ILE A 3 -36.02 -5.59 7.22
C ILE A 3 -35.52 -4.19 7.59
N SER A 4 -35.35 -3.90 8.89
CA SER A 4 -34.71 -2.66 9.34
C SER A 4 -33.18 -2.74 9.22
N GLY A 5 -32.48 -1.61 9.34
CA GLY A 5 -31.00 -1.60 9.40
C GLY A 5 -30.44 -2.43 10.56
N SER A 6 -31.08 -2.37 11.74
CA SER A 6 -30.67 -3.19 12.89
C SER A 6 -30.90 -4.68 12.65
N ASP A 7 -31.98 -5.04 11.95
CA ASP A 7 -32.23 -6.44 11.58
C ASP A 7 -31.21 -6.93 10.56
N PHE A 8 -30.79 -6.06 9.62
CA PHE A 8 -29.72 -6.36 8.68
C PHE A 8 -28.42 -6.69 9.42
N GLU A 9 -27.96 -5.84 10.35
CA GLU A 9 -26.76 -6.10 11.15
C GLU A 9 -26.83 -7.45 11.92
N LYS A 10 -27.99 -7.76 12.51
CA LYS A 10 -28.22 -9.04 13.22
C LYS A 10 -28.13 -10.26 12.30
N ILE A 11 -28.55 -10.11 11.04
CA ILE A 11 -28.46 -11.17 10.02
C ILE A 11 -27.00 -11.31 9.54
N ILE A 12 -26.29 -10.20 9.35
CA ILE A 12 -24.93 -10.20 8.80
C ILE A 12 -23.92 -10.76 9.79
N LYS A 13 -24.08 -10.52 11.09
CA LYS A 13 -23.15 -11.05 12.10
C LYS A 13 -22.91 -12.58 12.00
N PRO A 14 -23.92 -13.45 12.10
CA PRO A 14 -23.71 -14.89 11.95
C PRO A 14 -23.32 -15.29 10.53
N PHE A 15 -23.77 -14.55 9.51
CA PHE A 15 -23.39 -14.79 8.12
C PHE A 15 -21.89 -14.61 7.88
N PHE A 16 -21.27 -13.57 8.44
CA PHE A 16 -19.82 -13.38 8.31
C PHE A 16 -19.01 -14.45 9.02
N GLN A 17 -19.47 -14.95 10.16
CA GLN A 17 -18.80 -16.07 10.81
C GLN A 17 -18.76 -17.29 9.88
N GLU A 18 -19.92 -17.71 9.37
CA GLU A 18 -20.07 -18.85 8.46
C GLU A 18 -19.21 -18.68 7.19
N ILE A 19 -19.30 -17.53 6.52
CA ILE A 19 -18.61 -17.31 5.25
C ILE A 19 -17.09 -17.23 5.42
N PHE A 20 -16.58 -16.61 6.48
CA PHE A 20 -15.13 -16.58 6.72
C PHE A 20 -14.59 -17.97 7.06
N GLU A 21 -15.31 -18.75 7.86
CA GLU A 21 -14.96 -20.14 8.17
C GLU A 21 -14.95 -21.01 6.90
N GLU A 22 -15.96 -20.86 6.04
CA GLU A 22 -16.01 -21.56 4.74
C GLU A 22 -14.87 -21.18 3.79
N MET A 23 -14.38 -19.94 3.85
CA MET A 23 -13.19 -19.52 3.08
C MET A 23 -11.90 -20.16 3.59
N GLY A 24 -11.93 -20.74 4.79
CA GLY A 24 -10.80 -21.42 5.44
C GLY A 24 -10.08 -20.58 6.49
N TYR A 25 -10.63 -19.44 6.91
CA TYR A 25 -10.08 -18.66 8.02
C TYR A 25 -10.53 -19.22 9.37
N ILE A 26 -9.73 -19.01 10.40
CA ILE A 26 -10.12 -19.36 11.78
C ILE A 26 -10.73 -18.12 12.42
N VAL A 27 -12.06 -18.08 12.54
CA VAL A 27 -12.77 -16.94 13.14
C VAL A 27 -12.75 -17.07 14.66
N PHE A 28 -12.19 -16.07 15.34
CA PHE A 28 -12.22 -15.98 16.80
C PHE A 28 -13.49 -15.32 17.32
N GLN A 29 -13.90 -14.24 16.64
CA GLN A 29 -15.02 -13.44 17.09
C GLN A 29 -15.65 -12.65 15.94
N VAL A 30 -16.97 -12.58 15.94
CA VAL A 30 -17.71 -11.54 15.19
C VAL A 30 -18.46 -10.67 16.20
N ARG A 31 -18.23 -9.37 16.18
CA ARG A 31 -18.82 -8.39 17.10
C ARG A 31 -19.73 -7.44 16.35
N GLN A 32 -20.90 -7.16 16.91
CA GLN A 32 -21.76 -6.04 16.51
C GLN A 32 -21.56 -4.91 17.51
N GLN A 33 -21.40 -3.67 17.05
CA GLN A 33 -21.29 -2.52 17.92
C GLN A 33 -22.64 -2.25 18.61
N THR A 34 -22.61 -1.96 19.92
CA THR A 34 -23.81 -1.65 20.69
C THR A 34 -24.09 -0.15 20.68
N ALA A 35 -25.37 0.24 20.81
CA ALA A 35 -25.78 1.63 20.89
C ALA A 35 -25.00 2.39 22.00
N GLY A 36 -24.37 3.51 21.63
CA GLY A 36 -23.60 4.38 22.53
C GLY A 36 -22.09 4.44 22.24
N THR A 37 -21.55 3.53 21.44
CA THR A 37 -20.17 3.59 20.95
C THR A 37 -20.18 3.97 19.47
N GLN A 38 -19.34 4.91 19.04
CA GLN A 38 -19.23 5.36 17.64
C GLN A 38 -17.78 5.28 17.16
N ASP A 39 -17.28 4.04 17.05
CA ASP A 39 -15.94 3.78 16.53
C ASP A 39 -15.92 3.65 15.00
N GLY A 40 -17.00 4.06 14.32
CA GLY A 40 -17.01 4.14 12.86
C GLY A 40 -17.28 2.85 12.10
N PHE A 41 -17.88 1.84 12.73
CA PHE A 41 -18.27 0.57 12.09
C PHE A 41 -19.49 -0.04 12.79
N ASP A 42 -20.20 -0.95 12.13
CA ASP A 42 -21.34 -1.66 12.73
C ASP A 42 -20.95 -3.10 13.15
N ILE A 43 -20.08 -3.76 12.38
CA ILE A 43 -19.62 -5.14 12.63
C ILE A 43 -18.09 -5.24 12.52
N SER A 44 -17.44 -6.02 13.38
CA SER A 44 -16.05 -6.46 13.21
C SER A 44 -15.92 -7.98 13.19
N VAL A 45 -14.96 -8.48 12.42
CA VAL A 45 -14.61 -9.91 12.29
C VAL A 45 -13.14 -10.07 12.65
N LEU A 46 -12.85 -10.77 13.74
CA LEU A 46 -11.51 -11.12 14.23
C LEU A 46 -11.20 -12.57 13.85
N PHE A 47 -10.10 -12.80 13.13
CA PHE A 47 -9.74 -14.11 12.58
C PHE A 47 -8.23 -14.28 12.41
N LEU A 48 -7.76 -15.52 12.26
CA LEU A 48 -6.41 -15.81 11.77
C LEU A 48 -6.39 -15.96 10.24
N ASP A 49 -5.40 -15.31 9.63
CA ASP A 49 -5.06 -15.58 8.23
C ASP A 49 -4.24 -16.89 8.07
N PHE A 50 -3.92 -17.23 6.83
CA PHE A 50 -3.15 -18.43 6.48
C PHE A 50 -1.68 -18.37 6.91
N CYS A 51 -1.17 -17.20 7.27
CA CYS A 51 0.16 -17.00 7.84
C CYS A 51 0.15 -17.11 9.38
N GLY A 52 -1.02 -17.33 9.99
CA GLY A 52 -1.19 -17.39 11.44
C GLY A 52 -1.18 -16.02 12.12
N LEU A 53 -1.39 -14.93 11.36
CA LEU A 53 -1.48 -13.58 11.91
C LEU A 53 -2.94 -13.23 12.22
N GLU A 54 -3.15 -12.60 13.38
CA GLU A 54 -4.46 -12.09 13.78
C GLU A 54 -4.84 -10.85 12.97
N ARG A 55 -6.04 -10.88 12.39
CA ARG A 55 -6.61 -9.81 11.55
C ARG A 55 -7.99 -9.42 12.07
N GLU A 56 -8.27 -8.13 12.10
CA GLU A 56 -9.60 -7.60 12.40
C GLU A 56 -10.12 -6.76 11.22
N MET A 57 -11.18 -7.22 10.56
CA MET A 57 -11.86 -6.48 9.48
C MET A 57 -13.12 -5.80 10.01
N PHE A 58 -13.36 -4.58 9.54
CA PHE A 58 -14.45 -3.72 10.00
C PHE A 58 -15.43 -3.45 8.88
N PHE A 59 -16.72 -3.51 9.21
CA PHE A 59 -17.82 -3.40 8.26
C PHE A 59 -18.81 -2.34 8.72
N GLU A 60 -19.10 -1.38 7.83
CA GLU A 60 -20.22 -0.45 7.98
C GLU A 60 -21.38 -0.94 7.12
N CYS A 61 -22.53 -1.20 7.74
CA CYS A 61 -23.69 -1.85 7.14
C CYS A 61 -24.77 -0.81 6.82
N LYS A 62 -25.09 -0.62 5.53
CA LYS A 62 -26.09 0.34 5.06
C LYS A 62 -27.22 -0.33 4.31
N TYR A 63 -28.34 -0.54 5.01
CA TYR A 63 -29.57 -1.07 4.44
C TYR A 63 -30.57 0.06 4.14
N TYR A 64 -30.42 0.70 2.98
CA TYR A 64 -31.30 1.78 2.53
C TYR A 64 -32.24 1.30 1.41
N THR A 65 -33.55 1.44 1.62
CA THR A 65 -34.56 1.07 0.62
C THR A 65 -34.92 2.25 -0.29
N SER A 66 -35.15 3.43 0.29
CA SER A 66 -35.55 4.65 -0.43
C SER A 66 -34.42 5.70 -0.50
N SER A 67 -33.69 5.91 0.58
CA SER A 67 -32.62 6.91 0.68
C SER A 67 -31.40 6.57 -0.19
N ALA A 68 -30.69 7.61 -0.62
CA ALA A 68 -29.41 7.47 -1.30
C ALA A 68 -28.27 7.20 -0.29
N LEU A 69 -27.30 6.38 -0.68
CA LEU A 69 -26.09 6.14 0.09
C LEU A 69 -25.07 7.24 -0.22
N GLN A 70 -24.84 8.18 0.70
CA GLN A 70 -23.93 9.30 0.47
C GLN A 70 -22.49 8.93 0.84
N TRP A 71 -21.52 9.33 0.01
CA TRP A 71 -20.10 9.15 0.30
C TRP A 71 -19.66 9.83 1.59
N SER A 72 -20.19 11.03 1.89
CA SER A 72 -19.88 11.75 3.13
C SER A 72 -20.17 10.93 4.39
N ASP A 73 -21.25 10.15 4.38
CA ASP A 73 -21.66 9.36 5.53
C ASP A 73 -20.67 8.22 5.80
N ILE A 74 -20.19 7.58 4.73
CA ILE A 74 -19.19 6.51 4.81
C ILE A 74 -17.82 7.07 5.16
N PHE A 75 -17.45 8.21 4.58
CA PHE A 75 -16.17 8.84 4.89
C PHE A 75 -16.07 9.25 6.36
N ASN A 76 -17.14 9.81 6.93
CA ASN A 76 -17.19 10.13 8.37
C ASN A 76 -16.96 8.89 9.25
N LYS A 77 -17.50 7.74 8.85
CA LYS A 77 -17.29 6.46 9.54
C LYS A 77 -15.83 6.00 9.47
N GLN A 78 -15.19 6.12 8.32
CA GLN A 78 -13.76 5.82 8.17
C GLN A 78 -12.89 6.73 9.04
N LEU A 79 -13.23 8.02 9.15
CA LEU A 79 -12.53 8.95 10.05
C LEU A 79 -12.70 8.56 11.53
N GLN A 80 -13.91 8.17 11.94
CA GLN A 80 -14.16 7.65 13.28
C GLN A 80 -13.33 6.39 13.58
N LEU A 81 -13.29 5.43 12.64
CA LEU A 81 -12.48 4.22 12.79
C LEU A 81 -10.98 4.54 12.85
N LYS A 82 -10.50 5.46 12.01
CA LYS A 82 -9.11 5.94 12.05
C LYS A 82 -8.75 6.61 13.38
N ALA A 83 -9.70 7.32 14.00
CA ALA A 83 -9.52 7.99 15.28
C ALA A 83 -9.68 7.06 16.49
N SER A 84 -10.24 5.87 16.30
CA SER A 84 -10.40 4.85 17.33
C SER A 84 -9.07 4.20 17.72
N SER A 85 -9.05 3.42 18.81
CA SER A 85 -7.88 2.64 19.23
C SER A 85 -7.70 1.33 18.44
N HIS A 86 -8.61 1.03 17.52
CA HIS A 86 -8.53 -0.19 16.70
C HIS A 86 -7.36 -0.14 15.72
N LYS A 87 -6.93 -1.32 15.26
CA LYS A 87 -5.92 -1.48 14.21
C LYS A 87 -6.54 -2.22 13.02
N PRO A 88 -7.28 -1.52 12.15
CA PRO A 88 -8.03 -2.17 11.08
C PRO A 88 -7.12 -2.91 10.12
N CYS A 89 -7.48 -4.16 9.82
CA CYS A 89 -6.96 -4.88 8.68
C CYS A 89 -7.58 -4.34 7.39
N ALA A 90 -8.89 -4.05 7.41
CA ALA A 90 -9.61 -3.45 6.30
C ALA A 90 -10.89 -2.77 6.80
N PHE A 91 -11.40 -1.84 6.01
CA PHE A 91 -12.74 -1.28 6.17
C PHE A 91 -13.58 -1.57 4.92
N ILE A 92 -14.79 -2.10 5.12
CA ILE A 92 -15.70 -2.45 4.03
C ILE A 92 -17.05 -1.78 4.27
N CYS A 93 -17.48 -0.96 3.32
CA CYS A 93 -18.86 -0.48 3.30
C CYS A 93 -19.75 -1.51 2.61
N LEU A 94 -20.70 -2.08 3.33
CA LEU A 94 -21.64 -3.08 2.83
C LEU A 94 -23.01 -2.46 2.60
N SER A 95 -23.46 -2.38 1.34
CA SER A 95 -24.82 -1.95 1.01
C SER A 95 -25.46 -2.86 -0.04
N PRO A 96 -26.46 -3.69 0.32
CA PRO A 96 -27.05 -4.65 -0.61
C PRO A 96 -27.97 -4.05 -1.67
N LEU A 97 -28.50 -2.84 -1.44
CA LEU A 97 -29.62 -2.29 -2.22
C LEU A 97 -29.31 -0.95 -2.90
N LYS A 98 -28.23 -0.27 -2.52
CA LYS A 98 -27.88 1.05 -3.06
C LYS A 98 -26.41 1.12 -3.43
N ASP A 99 -26.17 1.64 -4.62
CA ASP A 99 -24.84 2.09 -5.00
C ASP A 99 -24.49 3.38 -4.26
N LEU A 100 -23.19 3.61 -4.11
CA LEU A 100 -22.67 4.81 -3.50
C LEU A 100 -22.89 6.00 -4.46
N SER A 101 -23.65 7.00 -4.00
CA SER A 101 -23.99 8.20 -4.75
C SER A 101 -22.98 9.33 -4.53
N ASN A 102 -22.89 10.26 -5.50
CA ASN A 102 -22.07 11.48 -5.45
C ASN A 102 -20.57 11.22 -5.26
N ILE A 103 -19.96 10.53 -6.22
CA ILE A 103 -18.52 10.26 -6.20
C ILE A 103 -17.83 11.12 -7.25
N ASP A 104 -17.00 12.06 -6.81
CA ASP A 104 -15.80 12.40 -7.58
C ASP A 104 -14.80 11.27 -7.36
N HIS A 105 -14.67 10.37 -8.34
CA HIS A 105 -13.85 9.16 -8.23
C HIS A 105 -12.39 9.50 -7.94
N ASN A 106 -11.92 10.67 -8.39
CA ASN A 106 -10.57 11.14 -8.11
C ASN A 106 -10.42 11.58 -6.67
N LEU A 107 -11.43 12.26 -6.11
CA LEU A 107 -11.44 12.67 -4.71
C LEU A 107 -11.45 11.46 -3.77
N GLN A 108 -12.29 10.47 -4.07
CA GLN A 108 -12.35 9.22 -3.30
C GLN A 108 -11.02 8.46 -3.34
N ALA A 109 -10.46 8.25 -4.54
CA ALA A 109 -9.19 7.55 -4.70
C ALA A 109 -8.02 8.25 -4.00
N ASN A 110 -8.00 9.59 -3.99
CA ASN A 110 -6.98 10.36 -3.29
C ASN A 110 -7.14 10.30 -1.76
N ILE A 111 -8.37 10.38 -1.26
CA ILE A 111 -8.63 10.39 0.18
C ILE A 111 -8.40 9.01 0.80
N VAL A 112 -8.80 7.93 0.10
CA VAL A 112 -8.63 6.55 0.61
C VAL A 112 -7.16 6.20 0.86
N LYS A 113 -6.23 6.76 0.08
CA LYS A 113 -4.77 6.60 0.29
C LYS A 113 -4.28 7.12 1.66
N ASN A 114 -5.05 7.98 2.35
CA ASN A 114 -4.69 8.51 3.66
C ASN A 114 -5.04 7.58 4.84
N PHE A 115 -5.66 6.43 4.57
CA PHE A 115 -5.90 5.40 5.57
C PHE A 115 -4.76 4.38 5.54
N LYS A 116 -4.31 3.95 6.72
CA LYS A 116 -3.27 2.92 6.89
C LYS A 116 -3.83 1.50 6.77
N TYR A 117 -4.96 1.38 6.09
CA TYR A 117 -5.70 0.15 5.86
C TYR A 117 -6.50 0.31 4.55
N PRO A 118 -6.70 -0.78 3.81
CA PRO A 118 -7.52 -0.78 2.61
C PRO A 118 -8.99 -0.49 2.92
N VAL A 119 -9.65 0.16 1.97
CA VAL A 119 -11.07 0.49 1.99
C VAL A 119 -11.72 -0.12 0.74
N ASP A 120 -12.79 -0.88 0.91
CA ASP A 120 -13.60 -1.38 -0.21
C ASP A 120 -15.10 -1.10 -0.01
N PHE A 121 -15.85 -1.17 -1.10
CA PHE A 121 -17.29 -0.95 -1.16
C PHE A 121 -17.92 -2.17 -1.77
N TRP A 122 -18.86 -2.77 -1.07
CA TRP A 122 -19.56 -3.98 -1.45
C TRP A 122 -21.01 -3.60 -1.72
N THR A 123 -21.26 -3.21 -2.97
CA THR A 123 -22.47 -2.53 -3.47
C THR A 123 -23.06 -3.27 -4.70
N PRO A 124 -24.30 -2.97 -5.13
CA PRO A 124 -24.95 -3.65 -6.25
C PRO A 124 -24.17 -3.58 -7.57
N ASP A 125 -23.57 -2.45 -7.91
CA ASP A 125 -22.68 -2.27 -9.07
C ASP A 125 -21.52 -3.29 -9.10
N LYS A 126 -21.08 -3.74 -7.92
CA LYS A 126 -20.05 -4.77 -7.71
C LYS A 126 -20.62 -6.18 -7.49
N LYS A 127 -21.91 -6.38 -7.77
CA LYS A 127 -22.64 -7.65 -7.71
C LYS A 127 -22.67 -8.28 -6.32
N ILE A 128 -22.86 -7.47 -5.28
CA ILE A 128 -22.84 -7.94 -3.89
C ILE A 128 -23.92 -8.98 -3.58
N GLU A 129 -24.99 -9.04 -4.37
CA GLU A 129 -26.03 -10.06 -4.28
C GLU A 129 -25.48 -11.49 -4.39
N THR A 130 -24.35 -11.68 -5.09
CA THR A 130 -23.66 -12.97 -5.21
C THR A 130 -23.01 -13.42 -3.90
N LEU A 131 -22.54 -12.48 -3.05
CA LEU A 131 -22.06 -12.80 -1.70
C LEU A 131 -23.19 -13.37 -0.86
N PHE A 132 -24.31 -12.63 -0.77
CA PHE A 132 -25.42 -13.03 0.07
C PHE A 132 -26.04 -14.34 -0.39
N ALA A 133 -26.01 -14.64 -1.70
CA ALA A 133 -26.53 -15.88 -2.23
C ALA A 133 -25.74 -17.14 -1.82
N LEU A 134 -24.51 -16.99 -1.32
CA LEU A 134 -23.76 -18.10 -0.70
C LEU A 134 -24.53 -18.72 0.47
N ASN A 135 -25.34 -17.92 1.17
CA ASN A 135 -26.33 -18.39 2.13
C ASN A 135 -27.74 -18.00 1.66
N ILE A 136 -28.48 -18.99 1.15
CA ILE A 136 -29.82 -18.79 0.56
C ILE A 136 -30.80 -18.13 1.54
N GLU A 137 -30.72 -18.42 2.82
CA GLU A 137 -31.63 -17.86 3.82
C GLU A 137 -31.31 -16.40 4.13
N VAL A 138 -30.02 -16.03 4.15
CA VAL A 138 -29.59 -14.63 4.25
C VAL A 138 -30.05 -13.87 3.01
N TYR A 139 -29.82 -14.40 1.81
CA TYR A 139 -30.25 -13.79 0.56
C TYR A 139 -31.75 -13.46 0.55
N LYS A 140 -32.61 -14.43 0.88
CA LYS A 140 -34.06 -14.25 0.91
C LYS A 140 -34.48 -13.12 1.85
N LYS A 141 -33.84 -13.03 3.03
CA LYS A 141 -34.13 -12.00 4.03
C LYS A 141 -33.64 -10.61 3.59
N VAL A 142 -32.44 -10.53 3.03
CA VAL A 142 -31.82 -9.26 2.59
C VAL A 142 -32.56 -8.67 1.39
N TYR A 143 -33.05 -9.49 0.47
CA TYR A 143 -33.71 -9.01 -0.76
C TYR A 143 -35.25 -9.08 -0.70
N ASP A 144 -35.84 -9.53 0.42
CA ASP A 144 -37.29 -9.74 0.61
C ASP A 144 -37.91 -10.57 -0.54
N VAL A 145 -37.25 -11.68 -0.89
CA VAL A 145 -37.66 -12.60 -1.98
C VAL A 145 -37.92 -14.01 -1.47
N ALA A 146 -38.90 -14.70 -2.07
CA ALA A 146 -39.25 -16.07 -1.69
C ALA A 146 -38.23 -17.12 -2.17
N LYS A 147 -37.54 -16.85 -3.28
CA LYS A 147 -36.55 -17.75 -3.90
C LYS A 147 -35.33 -16.96 -4.34
N CYS A 148 -34.16 -17.57 -4.20
CA CYS A 148 -32.95 -17.08 -4.84
C CYS A 148 -33.12 -17.20 -6.35
N ASN A 149 -33.05 -16.07 -7.06
CA ASN A 149 -33.25 -15.98 -8.51
C ASN A 149 -31.92 -15.84 -9.28
N ILE A 150 -30.79 -15.95 -8.59
CA ILE A 150 -29.47 -15.88 -9.21
C ILE A 150 -28.86 -17.28 -9.34
N SER A 151 -28.27 -17.56 -10.50
CA SER A 151 -27.52 -18.78 -10.79
C SER A 151 -26.04 -18.45 -10.79
N PHE A 152 -25.27 -19.13 -9.96
CA PHE A 152 -23.83 -18.91 -9.84
C PHE A 152 -23.12 -20.20 -9.40
N ASP A 153 -21.82 -20.27 -9.68
CA ASP A 153 -20.95 -21.33 -9.17
C ASP A 153 -20.51 -20.92 -7.76
N ARG A 154 -21.02 -21.66 -6.76
CA ARG A 154 -20.82 -21.35 -5.35
C ARG A 154 -19.34 -21.34 -4.98
N ASP A 155 -18.59 -22.37 -5.41
CA ASP A 155 -17.18 -22.50 -5.06
C ASP A 155 -16.34 -21.42 -5.74
N LYS A 156 -16.71 -21.04 -6.98
CA LYS A 156 -16.07 -19.93 -7.69
C LYS A 156 -16.32 -18.60 -7.00
N GLU A 157 -17.55 -18.32 -6.57
CA GLU A 157 -17.85 -17.07 -5.85
C GLU A 157 -17.19 -17.04 -4.47
N LEU A 158 -17.19 -18.16 -3.73
CA LEU A 158 -16.49 -18.25 -2.44
C LEU A 158 -14.98 -17.98 -2.61
N ARG A 159 -14.33 -18.60 -3.61
CA ARG A 159 -12.92 -18.33 -3.95
C ARG A 159 -12.67 -16.87 -4.33
N LYS A 160 -13.59 -16.24 -5.05
CA LYS A 160 -13.48 -14.84 -5.46
C LYS A 160 -13.52 -13.90 -4.24
N TYR A 161 -14.43 -14.12 -3.30
CA TYR A 161 -14.49 -13.31 -2.08
C TYR A 161 -13.31 -13.57 -1.14
N ARG A 162 -12.85 -14.82 -1.03
CA ARG A 162 -11.59 -15.14 -0.36
C ARG A 162 -10.42 -14.35 -0.98
N ALA A 163 -10.27 -14.40 -2.30
CA ALA A 163 -9.21 -13.67 -2.99
C ALA A 163 -9.26 -12.15 -2.75
N LYS A 164 -10.47 -11.57 -2.61
CA LYS A 164 -10.63 -10.16 -2.23
C LYS A 164 -10.13 -9.89 -0.80
N ILE A 165 -10.47 -10.76 0.15
CA ILE A 165 -9.99 -10.67 1.54
C ILE A 165 -8.48 -10.79 1.60
N ASP A 166 -7.91 -11.81 0.95
CA ASP A 166 -6.46 -12.02 0.86
C ASP A 166 -5.75 -10.80 0.24
N LEU A 167 -6.31 -10.22 -0.82
CA LEU A 167 -5.77 -9.00 -1.43
C LEU A 167 -5.77 -7.81 -0.47
N MET A 168 -6.85 -7.63 0.32
CA MET A 168 -6.89 -6.57 1.33
C MET A 168 -5.86 -6.80 2.44
N ILE A 169 -5.66 -8.05 2.88
CA ILE A 169 -4.60 -8.38 3.86
C ILE A 169 -3.23 -8.00 3.29
N GLN A 170 -2.92 -8.39 2.06
CA GLN A 170 -1.68 -8.01 1.38
C GLN A 170 -1.51 -6.50 1.28
N GLN A 171 -2.55 -5.77 0.89
CA GLN A 171 -2.53 -4.31 0.84
C GLN A 171 -2.27 -3.70 2.22
N LYS A 172 -2.89 -4.24 3.29
CA LYS A 172 -2.66 -3.79 4.66
C LYS A 172 -1.22 -3.99 5.11
N ASP A 173 -0.65 -5.14 4.77
CA ASP A 173 0.74 -5.45 5.09
C ASP A 173 1.67 -4.50 4.33
N LEU A 174 1.44 -4.28 3.03
CA LEU A 174 2.17 -3.28 2.23
C LEU A 174 2.05 -1.85 2.80
N LEU A 175 0.85 -1.44 3.21
CA LEU A 175 0.61 -0.12 3.83
C LEU A 175 1.34 0.02 5.17
N GLN A 176 1.56 -1.06 5.91
CA GLN A 176 2.36 -1.03 7.15
C GLN A 176 3.82 -0.65 6.88
N TYR A 177 4.37 -1.01 5.73
CA TYR A 177 5.71 -0.61 5.31
C TYR A 177 5.76 0.79 4.70
N SER A 178 4.63 1.34 4.25
CA SER A 178 4.59 2.69 3.67
C SER A 178 4.92 3.80 4.67
N ASP A 179 4.69 3.57 5.97
CA ASP A 179 5.06 4.47 7.07
C ASP A 179 6.45 4.20 7.66
N LEU A 180 7.07 3.07 7.32
CA LEU A 180 8.35 2.66 7.90
C LEU A 180 9.55 3.36 7.26
N ILE A 181 9.36 3.93 6.07
CA ILE A 181 10.39 4.71 5.40
C ILE A 181 10.15 6.15 5.75
N LYS A 182 10.72 6.56 6.88
CA LYS A 182 10.89 7.96 7.23
C LYS A 182 12.39 8.23 7.22
N ILE A 183 12.83 8.98 6.23
CA ILE A 183 14.23 9.34 6.08
C ILE A 183 14.35 10.74 6.67
N GLU A 184 14.66 10.79 7.97
CA GLU A 184 14.87 12.04 8.68
C GLU A 184 16.09 12.78 8.14
N ASP A 185 16.03 14.11 8.15
CA ASP A 185 17.19 14.92 7.82
C ASP A 185 18.16 14.88 8.99
N VAL A 186 19.28 14.19 8.81
CA VAL A 186 20.29 14.06 9.86
C VAL A 186 21.22 15.26 9.82
N ALA A 187 21.48 15.85 10.99
CA ALA A 187 22.45 16.93 11.18
C ALA A 187 23.90 16.40 11.32
N ILE A 188 24.07 15.08 11.25
CA ILE A 188 25.33 14.38 11.51
C ILE A 188 25.90 13.93 10.16
N ASP A 189 27.14 14.29 9.87
CA ASP A 189 27.84 13.75 8.71
C ASP A 189 28.04 12.23 8.89
N PRO A 190 27.79 11.41 7.87
CA PRO A 190 27.93 9.96 7.99
C PRO A 190 29.38 9.61 8.37
N ILE A 191 29.55 8.66 9.28
CA ILE A 191 30.89 8.13 9.59
C ILE A 191 31.34 7.34 8.36
N GLU A 192 32.33 7.87 7.66
CA GLU A 192 32.85 7.31 6.41
C GLU A 192 34.24 6.72 6.59
N ASP A 193 34.49 5.61 5.90
CA ASP A 193 35.85 5.18 5.62
C ASP A 193 36.51 6.25 4.73
N ILE A 194 37.70 6.70 5.11
CA ILE A 194 38.46 7.73 4.38
C ILE A 194 38.72 7.33 2.93
N ASN A 195 38.70 6.03 2.62
CA ASN A 195 38.86 5.47 1.27
C ASN A 195 37.55 5.43 0.46
N LEU A 196 36.39 5.57 1.10
CA LEU A 196 35.06 5.66 0.44
C LEU A 196 34.63 7.10 0.16
N LYS A 197 35.40 8.09 0.63
CA LYS A 197 35.12 9.52 0.50
C LYS A 197 35.16 10.06 -0.94
N THR A 198 35.46 9.27 -1.97
CA THR A 198 36.21 9.81 -3.12
C THR A 198 35.72 9.46 -4.52
N ALA A 199 34.52 8.91 -4.71
CA ALA A 199 33.93 8.76 -6.06
C ALA A 199 32.78 9.73 -6.34
N MET A 200 31.93 10.04 -5.35
CA MET A 200 30.71 10.84 -5.55
C MET A 200 31.02 12.30 -5.88
N ASP A 201 31.99 12.93 -5.23
CA ASP A 201 32.36 14.32 -5.51
C ASP A 201 32.92 14.52 -6.92
N GLU A 202 33.83 13.64 -7.35
CA GLU A 202 34.39 13.64 -8.71
C GLU A 202 33.30 13.46 -9.76
N LYS A 203 32.32 12.63 -9.43
CA LYS A 203 31.15 12.35 -10.23
C LYS A 203 30.22 13.57 -10.31
N LEU A 204 29.91 14.21 -9.21
CA LEU A 204 29.08 15.41 -9.20
C LEU A 204 29.79 16.58 -9.89
N ASN A 205 31.12 16.70 -9.79
CA ASN A 205 31.92 17.69 -10.53
C ASN A 205 31.74 17.59 -12.06
N ALA A 206 31.40 16.41 -12.58
CA ALA A 206 31.20 16.21 -14.01
C ALA A 206 29.85 16.74 -14.52
N ILE A 207 28.91 17.05 -13.63
CA ILE A 207 27.54 17.51 -13.97
C ILE A 207 27.14 18.82 -13.29
N LEU A 208 27.78 19.19 -12.19
CA LEU A 208 27.46 20.36 -11.37
C LEU A 208 28.73 21.11 -10.98
N SER A 209 28.66 22.45 -10.92
CA SER A 209 29.75 23.28 -10.38
C SER A 209 30.03 22.94 -8.92
N VAL A 210 31.26 23.14 -8.45
CA VAL A 210 31.68 22.79 -7.08
C VAL A 210 30.84 23.52 -6.02
N GLU A 211 30.38 24.73 -6.34
CA GLU A 211 29.59 25.60 -5.47
C GLU A 211 28.07 25.38 -5.62
N ASP A 212 27.62 24.40 -6.42
CA ASP A 212 26.19 24.17 -6.64
C ASP A 212 25.49 23.67 -5.35
N PRO A 213 24.46 24.38 -4.84
CA PRO A 213 23.73 23.97 -3.64
C PRO A 213 23.12 22.55 -3.71
N LYS A 214 22.77 22.07 -4.91
CA LYS A 214 22.23 20.71 -5.11
C LYS A 214 23.23 19.62 -4.71
N ARG A 215 24.53 19.91 -4.77
CA ARG A 215 25.55 18.95 -4.33
C ARG A 215 25.42 18.67 -2.84
N ILE A 216 25.31 19.73 -2.05
CA ILE A 216 25.14 19.64 -0.60
C ILE A 216 23.88 18.82 -0.29
N GLU A 217 22.80 19.05 -1.04
CA GLU A 217 21.56 18.29 -0.92
C GLU A 217 21.74 16.80 -1.27
N PHE A 218 22.46 16.46 -2.34
CA PHE A 218 22.72 15.06 -2.72
C PHE A 218 23.55 14.31 -1.69
N HIS A 219 24.57 14.96 -1.11
CA HIS A 219 25.33 14.39 0.00
C HIS A 219 24.45 14.18 1.24
N ARG A 220 23.54 15.11 1.54
CA ARG A 220 22.59 14.97 2.64
C ARG A 220 21.61 13.81 2.41
N LEU A 221 21.06 13.67 1.20
CA LEU A 221 20.15 12.57 0.85
C LEU A 221 20.82 11.21 1.03
N ARG A 222 22.08 11.08 0.61
CA ARG A 222 22.90 9.88 0.84
C ARG A 222 23.12 9.62 2.32
N ALA A 223 23.52 10.64 3.09
CA ALA A 223 23.75 10.52 4.53
C ALA A 223 22.49 10.06 5.27
N ASN A 224 21.35 10.68 4.99
CA ASN A 224 20.07 10.32 5.57
C ASN A 224 19.72 8.85 5.26
N TYR A 225 19.96 8.39 4.02
CA TYR A 225 19.75 7.00 3.63
C TYR A 225 20.61 6.01 4.42
N LYS A 226 21.90 6.30 4.61
CA LYS A 226 22.79 5.41 5.38
C LYS A 226 22.31 5.25 6.83
N VAL A 227 22.00 6.38 7.48
CA VAL A 227 21.50 6.35 8.87
C VAL A 227 20.18 5.58 8.94
N PHE A 228 19.28 5.81 7.98
CA PHE A 228 18.04 5.04 7.88
C PHE A 228 18.31 3.54 7.73
N LEU A 229 19.16 3.12 6.80
CA LEU A 229 19.47 1.72 6.55
C LEU A 229 20.12 1.02 7.76
N GLU A 230 20.97 1.73 8.51
CA GLU A 230 21.55 1.25 9.76
C GLU A 230 20.49 1.07 10.85
N SER A 231 19.53 2.00 10.97
CA SER A 231 18.43 1.89 11.93
C SER A 231 17.56 0.65 11.70
N LEU A 232 17.46 0.18 10.45
CA LEU A 232 16.66 -1.00 10.11
C LEU A 232 17.29 -2.32 10.55
N VAL A 233 18.58 -2.36 10.91
CA VAL A 233 19.26 -3.59 11.36
C VAL A 233 18.49 -4.23 12.52
N ASP A 234 18.14 -3.42 13.51
CA ASP A 234 17.43 -3.88 14.71
C ASP A 234 15.90 -3.70 14.60
N LEU A 235 15.44 -2.69 13.84
CA LEU A 235 14.01 -2.36 13.76
C LEU A 235 13.24 -3.22 12.76
N ASN A 236 13.83 -3.52 11.60
CA ASN A 236 13.15 -4.28 10.55
C ASN A 236 14.17 -4.90 9.57
N PRO A 237 14.77 -6.05 9.93
CA PRO A 237 15.81 -6.68 9.12
C PRO A 237 15.28 -7.15 7.75
N GLU A 238 14.00 -7.49 7.63
CA GLU A 238 13.39 -7.90 6.37
C GLU A 238 13.30 -6.75 5.36
N LEU A 239 12.84 -5.57 5.80
CA LEU A 239 12.81 -4.37 4.97
C LEU A 239 14.22 -3.98 4.53
N ARG A 240 15.18 -4.05 5.46
CA ARG A 240 16.60 -3.80 5.16
C ARG A 240 17.12 -4.74 4.08
N ASP A 241 16.86 -6.03 4.21
CA ASP A 241 17.31 -7.04 3.23
C ASP A 241 16.63 -6.84 1.87
N ASN A 242 15.39 -6.38 1.84
CA ASN A 242 14.71 -6.04 0.59
C ASN A 242 15.34 -4.81 -0.09
N ILE A 243 15.68 -3.77 0.67
CA ILE A 243 16.38 -2.58 0.16
C ILE A 243 17.77 -2.97 -0.36
N LEU A 244 18.53 -3.76 0.38
CA LEU A 244 19.87 -4.22 -0.05
C LEU A 244 19.81 -5.11 -1.29
N ARG A 245 18.80 -5.98 -1.42
CA ARG A 245 18.57 -6.76 -2.64
C ARG A 245 18.25 -5.86 -3.83
N TRP A 246 17.44 -4.83 -3.61
CA TRP A 246 17.16 -3.83 -4.63
C TRP A 246 18.43 -3.06 -5.04
N GLU A 247 19.23 -2.59 -4.09
CA GLU A 247 20.52 -1.93 -4.34
C GLU A 247 21.45 -2.84 -5.16
N SER A 248 21.53 -4.13 -4.82
CA SER A 248 22.32 -5.11 -5.55
C SER A 248 21.86 -5.29 -7.01
N ASN A 249 20.55 -5.35 -7.24
CA ASN A 249 19.99 -5.43 -8.60
C ASN A 249 20.28 -4.16 -9.41
N LEU A 250 20.10 -2.98 -8.80
CA LEU A 250 20.45 -1.71 -9.44
C LEU A 250 21.94 -1.62 -9.77
N ARG A 251 22.81 -2.17 -8.93
CA ARG A 251 24.26 -2.24 -9.20
C ARG A 251 24.59 -2.99 -10.50
N LEU A 252 23.85 -4.05 -10.82
CA LEU A 252 24.00 -4.78 -12.09
C LEU A 252 23.55 -3.94 -13.30
N LYS A 253 22.45 -3.20 -13.16
CA LYS A 253 21.96 -2.30 -14.22
C LYS A 253 22.88 -1.12 -14.45
N ALA A 254 23.34 -0.51 -13.36
CA ALA A 254 24.38 0.51 -13.32
C ALA A 254 25.61 0.09 -14.13
N SER A 255 26.13 -1.12 -13.89
CA SER A 255 27.27 -1.66 -14.63
C SER A 255 27.01 -1.70 -16.14
N ARG A 256 25.84 -2.16 -16.57
CA ARG A 256 25.47 -2.24 -18.01
C ARG A 256 25.37 -0.86 -18.64
N LEU A 257 24.82 0.11 -17.92
CA LEU A 257 24.76 1.50 -18.38
C LEU A 257 26.17 2.09 -18.51
N THR A 258 27.05 1.82 -17.53
CA THR A 258 28.45 2.27 -17.58
C THR A 258 29.19 1.68 -18.76
N ASP A 259 28.97 0.41 -19.10
CA ASP A 259 29.53 -0.20 -20.31
C ASP A 259 29.07 0.54 -21.58
N LYS A 260 27.77 0.87 -21.68
CA LYS A 260 27.23 1.65 -22.80
C LYS A 260 27.89 3.04 -22.89
N PHE A 261 28.08 3.71 -21.75
CA PHE A 261 28.72 5.02 -21.67
C PHE A 261 30.18 5.04 -22.06
N ASN A 262 30.91 3.97 -21.76
CA ASN A 262 32.31 3.87 -22.16
C ASN A 262 32.49 3.59 -23.66
N ILE A 263 31.46 3.06 -24.34
CA ILE A 263 31.53 2.66 -25.76
C ILE A 263 31.05 3.79 -26.68
N ASP A 264 29.96 4.47 -26.31
CA ASP A 264 29.32 5.48 -27.17
C ASP A 264 29.84 6.88 -26.86
N SER A 265 30.76 7.39 -27.66
CA SER A 265 31.37 8.73 -27.51
C SER A 265 30.38 9.90 -27.60
N SER A 266 29.14 9.67 -28.03
CA SER A 266 28.08 10.69 -28.06
C SER A 266 27.26 10.74 -26.76
N TYR A 267 27.43 9.76 -25.87
CA TYR A 267 26.69 9.64 -24.62
C TYR A 267 27.32 10.53 -23.53
N SER A 268 26.66 11.64 -23.18
CA SER A 268 27.18 12.60 -22.21
C SER A 268 26.96 12.16 -20.77
N THR A 269 27.71 12.74 -19.83
CA THR A 269 27.57 12.45 -18.40
C THR A 269 26.19 12.86 -17.87
N GLU A 270 25.62 13.96 -18.38
CA GLU A 270 24.27 14.40 -18.04
C GLU A 270 23.21 13.39 -18.51
N LEU A 271 23.36 12.88 -19.73
CA LEU A 271 22.43 11.88 -20.28
C LEU A 271 22.52 10.56 -19.50
N PHE A 272 23.73 10.15 -19.13
CA PHE A 272 23.93 9.01 -18.24
C PHE A 272 23.21 9.18 -16.91
N PHE A 273 23.38 10.34 -16.28
CA PHE A 273 22.77 10.66 -14.99
C PHE A 273 21.25 10.53 -15.07
N HIS A 274 20.62 11.10 -16.11
CA HIS A 274 19.18 11.00 -16.31
C HIS A 274 18.71 9.56 -16.58
N ASP A 275 19.38 8.84 -17.48
CA ASP A 275 19.01 7.45 -17.81
C ASP A 275 19.14 6.52 -16.60
N PHE A 276 20.13 6.74 -15.73
CA PHE A 276 20.28 5.96 -14.51
C PHE A 276 19.17 6.23 -13.49
N PHE A 277 18.79 7.50 -13.31
CA PHE A 277 17.64 7.85 -12.47
C PHE A 277 16.34 7.26 -13.01
N GLU A 278 16.14 7.28 -14.33
CA GLU A 278 14.96 6.69 -14.97
C GLU A 278 14.88 5.17 -14.75
N GLU A 279 16.01 4.45 -14.87
CA GLU A 279 16.08 3.02 -14.57
C GLU A 279 15.84 2.72 -13.10
N ALA A 280 16.41 3.53 -12.19
CA ALA A 280 16.19 3.38 -10.76
C ALA A 280 14.74 3.64 -10.36
N GLU A 281 14.10 4.65 -10.97
CA GLU A 281 12.69 4.98 -10.78
C GLU A 281 11.79 3.83 -11.26
N LYS A 282 12.00 3.28 -12.46
CA LYS A 282 11.22 2.13 -12.98
C LYS A 282 11.27 0.92 -12.05
N ASP A 283 12.45 0.60 -11.52
CA ASP A 283 12.58 -0.51 -10.56
C ASP A 283 11.92 -0.20 -9.23
N MET A 284 12.01 1.04 -8.78
CA MET A 284 11.35 1.47 -7.55
C MET A 284 9.82 1.42 -7.65
N LEU A 285 9.26 1.81 -8.81
CA LEU A 285 7.84 1.64 -9.09
C LEU A 285 7.41 0.16 -9.02
N THR A 286 8.28 -0.75 -9.49
CA THR A 286 8.08 -2.20 -9.38
C THR A 286 8.17 -2.67 -7.93
N PHE A 287 9.11 -2.13 -7.15
CA PHE A 287 9.27 -2.41 -5.72
C PHE A 287 8.04 -1.99 -4.89
N TYR A 288 7.45 -0.82 -5.19
CA TYR A 288 6.31 -0.28 -4.43
C TYR A 288 4.93 -0.65 -5.00
N SER A 289 4.84 -1.14 -6.24
CA SER A 289 3.57 -1.32 -6.95
C SER A 289 2.70 -0.04 -6.93
N ASP A 290 3.31 1.14 -6.91
CA ASP A 290 2.67 2.45 -6.77
C ASP A 290 3.35 3.48 -7.69
N PHE A 291 2.58 4.35 -8.33
CA PHE A 291 3.00 5.28 -9.38
C PHE A 291 3.35 6.70 -8.89
N ASN A 292 3.48 6.90 -7.58
CA ASN A 292 3.79 8.23 -7.02
C ASN A 292 4.99 8.18 -6.06
N LEU A 293 6.15 8.57 -6.57
CA LEU A 293 7.39 8.73 -5.80
C LEU A 293 7.49 10.19 -5.32
N LYS A 294 7.01 10.46 -4.10
CA LYS A 294 7.17 11.77 -3.43
C LYS A 294 7.53 11.57 -1.96
N GLY A 295 8.17 12.57 -1.35
CA GLY A 295 8.51 12.55 0.08
C GLY A 295 9.58 11.53 0.41
N ASP A 296 9.36 10.69 1.44
CA ASP A 296 10.38 9.72 1.89
C ASP A 296 10.73 8.65 0.84
N ARG A 297 9.83 8.36 -0.10
CA ARG A 297 10.12 7.50 -1.25
C ARG A 297 11.14 8.15 -2.18
N GLU A 298 10.95 9.43 -2.50
CA GLU A 298 11.91 10.20 -3.29
C GLU A 298 13.26 10.31 -2.57
N LYS A 299 13.25 10.50 -1.24
CA LYS A 299 14.47 10.46 -0.42
C LYS A 299 15.18 9.10 -0.50
N LEU A 300 14.44 8.00 -0.48
CA LEU A 300 15.00 6.65 -0.62
C LEU A 300 15.61 6.43 -2.01
N LEU A 301 14.90 6.81 -3.08
CA LEU A 301 15.39 6.72 -4.45
C LEU A 301 16.74 7.42 -4.59
N ASN A 302 16.76 8.70 -4.20
CA ASN A 302 17.95 9.52 -4.27
C ASN A 302 19.07 8.95 -3.38
N GLY A 303 18.74 8.55 -2.15
CA GLY A 303 19.68 7.94 -1.22
C GLY A 303 20.38 6.69 -1.77
N VAL A 304 19.62 5.76 -2.35
CA VAL A 304 20.16 4.54 -2.98
C VAL A 304 21.01 4.86 -4.20
N VAL A 305 20.54 5.76 -5.08
CA VAL A 305 21.28 6.18 -6.27
C VAL A 305 22.62 6.81 -5.89
N PHE A 306 22.63 7.69 -4.89
CA PHE A 306 23.86 8.34 -4.44
C PHE A 306 24.78 7.40 -3.65
N GLU A 307 24.24 6.44 -2.90
CA GLU A 307 25.08 5.39 -2.30
C GLU A 307 25.76 4.53 -3.36
N LEU A 308 25.04 4.14 -4.41
CA LEU A 308 25.62 3.42 -5.55
C LEU A 308 26.67 4.26 -6.28
N ALA A 309 26.42 5.57 -6.44
CA ALA A 309 27.40 6.49 -6.99
C ALA A 309 28.67 6.57 -6.13
N ALA A 310 28.55 6.43 -4.80
CA ALA A 310 29.71 6.41 -3.90
C ALA A 310 30.45 5.07 -3.90
N GLN A 311 29.75 3.92 -3.91
CA GLN A 311 30.36 2.59 -3.76
C GLN A 311 30.94 1.96 -5.05
N CYS A 312 30.61 2.52 -6.23
CA CYS A 312 31.11 2.22 -7.58
C CYS A 312 30.94 0.78 -8.11
N PRO A 313 30.13 0.65 -9.19
CA PRO A 313 30.69 0.50 -10.55
C PRO A 313 30.31 1.63 -11.54
N LEU A 314 29.57 2.65 -11.11
CA LEU A 314 29.08 3.76 -11.94
C LEU A 314 30.17 4.79 -12.28
N ASP A 315 31.04 4.56 -13.26
CA ASP A 315 31.98 5.60 -13.68
C ASP A 315 31.37 6.50 -14.76
N TRP A 316 30.96 7.71 -14.37
CA TRP A 316 30.44 8.71 -15.30
C TRP A 316 31.41 9.91 -15.47
N ARG A 317 32.65 9.78 -14.98
CA ARG A 317 33.60 10.90 -14.88
C ARG A 317 34.09 11.36 -16.25
N LYS A 318 34.26 10.45 -17.23
CA LYS A 318 34.57 10.76 -18.64
C LYS A 318 34.15 9.63 -19.58
N ASN A 319 33.56 10.01 -20.71
CA ASN A 319 33.36 9.12 -21.85
C ASN A 319 34.68 8.95 -22.62
N GLY A 320 35.26 7.75 -22.61
CA GLY A 320 36.24 7.30 -23.61
C GLY A 320 37.52 8.12 -23.79
N LYS A 321 37.97 8.92 -22.81
CA LYS A 321 39.30 9.54 -22.84
C LYS A 321 40.09 9.13 -21.61
N ALA A 322 40.95 8.13 -21.82
CA ALA A 322 42.14 7.89 -21.02
C ALA A 322 42.99 9.16 -20.91
#